data_AF-A0A2G9TVI8-F1
#
_entry.id   AF-A0A2G9TVI8-F1
#
_cell.length_a   1.000
_cell.length_b   1.000
_cell.length_c   1.000
_cell.angle_alpha   90.00
_cell.angle_beta   90.00
_cell.angle_gamma   90.00
#
_symmetry.space_group_name_H-M   'P 1'
#
loop_
_entity.id
_entity.type
_entity.pdbx_description
1 polymer ?
#
loop_
_entity_poly.entity_id
_entity_poly.type
_entity_poly.pdbx_seq_one_letter_code
_entity_poly.pdbx_strand_id
1 'polypeptide(L)'
;LQVQKLIIKGLPSTCSRHEDYVDQVGDVLAQLLTIRDSQELLLVRKSLNSILEKYPKASILAMHKAVTKAESIEEKVVMLQFMDEKVIRINGELTPFMRRQITEIYCRMLVSSTPDEIEIVLRFIGKSRQITEQEKQVAFKAALTCLVDEGVKQDQKNNIEECSEFSRLISNLVKIVLVLRRNDEEWNVDFLEIELVSVVVYNILQRNPFIAQELSTISDIWKPRAQSVLSAHNGLSAVDFWY
;
A
#
# COMPACT_ATOMS: atom_id res chain seq x y z
N LEU A 1 26.09 22.63 -4.83
CA LEU A 1 25.58 22.88 -3.47
C LEU A 1 24.87 24.25 -3.34
N GLN A 2 25.54 25.41 -3.47
CA GLN A 2 24.82 26.71 -3.32
C GLN A 2 23.78 27.00 -4.41
N VAL A 3 24.07 26.64 -5.68
CA VAL A 3 23.16 26.89 -6.81
C VAL A 3 21.85 26.11 -6.68
N GLN A 4 21.91 24.83 -6.29
CA GLN A 4 20.74 23.98 -6.11
C GLN A 4 19.81 24.49 -5.00
N LYS A 5 20.38 24.95 -3.86
CA LYS A 5 19.63 25.59 -2.77
C LYS A 5 18.86 26.84 -3.23
N LEU A 6 19.49 27.66 -4.08
CA LEU A 6 18.84 28.85 -4.66
C LEU A 6 17.71 28.47 -5.61
N ILE A 7 17.91 27.45 -6.45
CA ILE A 7 16.89 26.95 -7.38
C ILE A 7 15.67 26.44 -6.59
N ILE A 8 15.87 25.54 -5.62
CA ILE A 8 14.78 24.97 -4.81
C ILE A 8 13.94 26.08 -4.18
N LYS A 9 14.60 27.09 -3.58
CA LYS A 9 13.91 28.23 -2.96
C LYS A 9 13.15 29.10 -3.97
N GLY A 10 13.61 29.15 -5.22
CA GLY A 10 12.99 29.92 -6.30
C GLY A 10 11.78 29.24 -6.92
N LEU A 11 11.67 27.91 -6.89
CA LEU A 11 10.61 27.15 -7.57
C LEU A 11 9.18 27.60 -7.24
N PRO A 12 8.78 27.87 -5.98
CA PRO A 12 7.44 28.36 -5.67
C PRO A 12 7.08 29.72 -6.32
N SER A 13 8.09 30.55 -6.60
CA SER A 13 7.87 31.85 -7.23
C SER A 13 7.40 31.72 -8.68
N THR A 14 7.81 30.65 -9.38
CA THR A 14 7.35 30.32 -10.73
C THR A 14 5.85 30.05 -10.74
N CYS A 15 5.36 29.26 -9.78
CA CYS A 15 3.93 28.97 -9.62
C CYS A 15 3.10 30.21 -9.28
N SER A 16 3.71 31.23 -8.67
CA SER A 16 3.02 32.47 -8.34
C SER A 16 2.79 33.38 -9.54
N ARG A 17 3.60 33.23 -10.59
CA ARG A 17 3.45 33.96 -11.86
C ARG A 17 2.62 33.18 -12.87
N HIS A 18 2.67 31.86 -12.78
CA HIS A 18 2.05 30.94 -13.73
C HIS A 18 1.55 29.70 -12.98
N GLU A 19 0.25 29.64 -12.69
CA GLU A 19 -0.36 28.55 -11.91
C GLU A 19 -0.27 27.19 -12.63
N ASP A 20 -0.15 27.20 -13.95
CA ASP A 20 -0.04 26.00 -14.79
C ASP A 20 1.20 25.14 -14.46
N TYR A 21 2.24 25.73 -13.85
CA TYR A 21 3.45 25.00 -13.48
C TYR A 21 3.36 24.31 -12.12
N VAL A 22 2.26 24.46 -11.37
CA VAL A 22 2.12 23.83 -10.04
C VAL A 22 2.27 22.31 -10.12
N ASP A 23 1.76 21.67 -11.18
CA ASP A 23 1.91 20.22 -11.37
C ASP A 23 3.38 19.81 -11.51
N GLN A 24 4.13 20.47 -12.40
CA GLN A 24 5.54 20.15 -12.66
C GLN A 24 6.43 20.48 -11.47
N VAL A 25 6.22 21.65 -10.85
CA VAL A 25 7.01 22.10 -9.70
C VAL A 25 6.72 21.24 -8.48
N GLY A 26 5.44 20.90 -8.24
CA GLY A 26 5.04 20.00 -7.16
C GLY A 26 5.63 18.60 -7.31
N ASP A 27 5.60 18.04 -8.53
CA ASP A 27 6.18 16.72 -8.84
C ASP A 27 7.68 16.69 -8.57
N VAL A 28 8.44 17.69 -9.06
CA VAL A 28 9.89 17.79 -8.83
C VAL A 28 10.20 17.97 -7.34
N LEU A 29 9.52 18.89 -6.66
CA LEU A 29 9.78 19.14 -5.25
C LEU A 29 9.44 17.90 -4.38
N ALA A 30 8.40 17.15 -4.72
CA ALA A 30 8.04 15.92 -4.03
C ALA A 30 9.13 14.84 -4.19
N GLN A 31 9.66 14.66 -5.40
CA GLN A 31 10.77 13.73 -5.65
C GLN A 31 12.03 14.10 -4.86
N LEU A 32 12.26 15.39 -4.62
CA LEU A 32 13.41 15.88 -3.83
C LEU A 32 13.25 15.69 -2.31
N LEU A 33 12.14 15.15 -1.81
CA LEU A 33 11.95 14.87 -0.37
C LEU A 33 12.91 13.78 0.16
N THR A 34 13.57 13.02 -0.72
CA THR A 34 14.53 11.96 -0.35
C THR A 34 15.99 12.44 -0.35
N ILE A 35 16.24 13.74 -0.56
CA ILE A 35 17.59 14.32 -0.49
C ILE A 35 18.21 14.13 0.90
N ARG A 36 19.49 13.76 0.92
CA ARG A 36 20.26 13.51 2.16
C ARG A 36 20.76 14.78 2.85
N ASP A 37 21.02 15.86 2.10
CA ASP A 37 21.46 17.13 2.69
C ASP A 37 20.30 17.78 3.47
N SER A 38 20.47 17.89 4.78
CA SER A 38 19.41 18.36 5.68
C SER A 38 18.98 19.80 5.42
N GLN A 39 19.87 20.65 4.90
CA GLN A 39 19.54 22.03 4.55
C GLN A 39 18.72 22.10 3.26
N GLU A 40 19.09 21.32 2.24
CA GLU A 40 18.32 21.18 1.01
C GLU A 40 16.95 20.57 1.29
N LEU A 41 16.87 19.51 2.10
CA LEU A 41 15.60 18.90 2.52
C LEU A 41 14.70 19.93 3.23
N LEU A 42 15.26 20.76 4.10
CA LEU A 42 14.51 21.83 4.76
C LEU A 42 13.96 22.84 3.75
N LEU A 43 14.74 23.20 2.73
CA LEU A 43 14.30 24.10 1.66
C LEU A 43 13.22 23.47 0.78
N VAL A 44 13.34 22.18 0.45
CA VAL A 44 12.33 21.42 -0.29
C VAL A 44 11.02 21.42 0.49
N ARG A 45 11.05 21.04 1.77
CA ARG A 45 9.87 21.02 2.64
C ARG A 45 9.21 22.39 2.76
N LYS A 46 10.00 23.47 2.91
CA LYS A 46 9.47 24.84 2.93
C LYS A 46 8.82 25.23 1.60
N SER A 47 9.44 24.85 0.49
CA SER A 47 8.95 25.16 -0.86
C SER A 47 7.65 24.41 -1.17
N LEU A 48 7.56 23.13 -0.81
CA LEU A 48 6.33 22.35 -0.90
C LEU A 48 5.21 22.94 -0.04
N ASN A 49 5.50 23.32 1.21
CA ASN A 49 4.49 23.96 2.06
C ASN A 49 3.98 25.26 1.42
N SER A 50 4.85 26.06 0.82
CA SER A 50 4.45 27.32 0.17
C SER A 50 3.50 27.10 -1.00
N ILE A 51 3.74 26.09 -1.86
CA ILE A 51 2.82 25.80 -2.96
C ILE A 51 1.54 25.11 -2.48
N LEU A 52 1.61 24.29 -1.42
CA LEU A 52 0.47 23.62 -0.83
C LEU A 52 -0.50 24.61 -0.18
N GLU A 53 0.02 25.65 0.48
CA GLU A 53 -0.79 26.72 1.06
C GLU A 53 -1.50 27.56 0.00
N LYS A 54 -0.86 27.75 -1.17
CA LYS A 54 -1.41 28.58 -2.24
C LYS A 54 -2.33 27.82 -3.21
N TYR A 55 -1.98 26.57 -3.52
CA TYR A 55 -2.66 25.72 -4.50
C TYR A 55 -2.82 24.29 -3.97
N PRO A 56 -3.66 24.08 -2.93
CA PRO A 56 -3.69 22.81 -2.19
C PRO A 56 -4.05 21.63 -3.09
N LYS A 57 -5.12 21.72 -3.88
CA LYS A 57 -5.58 20.63 -4.76
C LYS A 57 -4.54 20.25 -5.82
N ALA A 58 -4.00 21.24 -6.54
CA ALA A 58 -3.01 21.00 -7.59
C ALA A 58 -1.71 20.42 -7.01
N SER A 59 -1.27 20.92 -5.85
CA SER A 59 -0.08 20.41 -5.17
C SER A 59 -0.25 18.97 -4.69
N ILE A 60 -1.42 18.61 -4.16
CA ILE A 60 -1.73 17.23 -3.75
C ILE A 60 -1.68 16.27 -4.94
N LEU A 61 -2.29 16.65 -6.07
CA LEU A 61 -2.25 15.83 -7.29
C LEU A 61 -0.81 15.67 -7.82
N ALA A 62 -0.02 16.73 -7.80
CA ALA A 62 1.38 16.70 -8.19
C ALA A 62 2.20 15.75 -7.30
N MET A 63 1.97 15.76 -5.98
CA MET A 63 2.61 14.84 -5.05
C MET A 63 2.17 13.39 -5.27
N HIS A 64 0.88 13.13 -5.52
CA HIS A 64 0.42 11.77 -5.89
C HIS A 64 1.10 11.27 -7.16
N LYS A 65 1.23 12.12 -8.17
CA LYS A 65 1.93 11.81 -9.42
C LYS A 65 3.39 11.43 -9.15
N ALA A 66 4.09 12.19 -8.30
CA ALA A 66 5.45 11.85 -7.89
C ALA A 66 5.53 10.48 -7.19
N VAL A 67 4.61 10.21 -6.25
CA VAL A 67 4.54 8.91 -5.55
C VAL A 67 4.35 7.75 -6.54
N THR A 68 3.52 7.93 -7.57
CA THR A 68 3.32 6.88 -8.58
C THR A 68 4.52 6.61 -9.47
N LYS A 69 5.44 7.58 -9.60
CA LYS A 69 6.68 7.45 -10.38
C LYS A 69 7.85 6.91 -9.56
N ALA A 70 7.81 7.05 -8.23
CA ALA A 70 8.85 6.56 -7.35
C ALA A 70 9.05 5.04 -7.51
N GLU A 71 10.30 4.61 -7.54
CA GLU A 71 10.66 3.21 -7.79
C GLU A 71 10.69 2.41 -6.49
N SER A 72 11.16 3.03 -5.40
CA SER A 72 11.31 2.35 -4.11
C SER A 72 10.13 2.59 -3.14
N ILE A 73 9.89 1.63 -2.24
CA ILE A 73 8.92 1.81 -1.15
C ILE A 73 9.34 2.93 -0.21
N GLU A 74 10.64 3.09 0.06
CA GLU A 74 11.17 4.14 0.92
C GLU A 74 10.79 5.54 0.39
N GLU A 75 11.04 5.81 -0.89
CA GLU A 75 10.67 7.09 -1.52
C GLU A 75 9.17 7.36 -1.44
N LYS A 76 8.34 6.35 -1.72
CA LYS A 76 6.87 6.47 -1.62
C LYS A 76 6.44 6.81 -0.21
N VAL A 77 6.97 6.10 0.79
CA VAL A 77 6.66 6.34 2.21
C VAL A 77 7.07 7.75 2.62
N VAL A 78 8.26 8.23 2.24
CA VAL A 78 8.72 9.59 2.58
C VAL A 78 7.78 10.66 2.01
N MET A 79 7.38 10.53 0.75
CA MET A 79 6.45 11.48 0.11
C MET A 79 5.06 11.43 0.74
N LEU A 80 4.51 10.22 0.93
CA LEU A 80 3.20 10.04 1.56
C LEU A 80 3.20 10.50 3.03
N GLN A 81 4.31 10.32 3.76
CA GLN A 81 4.46 10.80 5.12
C GLN A 81 4.44 12.32 5.19
N PHE A 82 5.11 13.00 4.25
CA PHE A 82 5.00 14.46 4.15
C PHE A 82 3.55 14.91 3.94
N MET A 83 2.79 14.21 3.09
CA MET A 83 1.38 14.50 2.87
C MET A 83 0.52 14.24 4.13
N ASP A 84 0.79 13.15 4.83
CA ASP A 84 0.09 12.78 6.08
C ASP A 84 0.34 13.80 7.20
N GLU A 85 1.55 14.32 7.34
CA GLU A 85 1.86 15.40 8.29
C GLU A 85 1.06 16.69 8.00
N LYS A 86 0.65 16.88 6.75
CA LYS A 86 -0.13 18.04 6.32
C LYS A 86 -1.63 17.77 6.29
N VAL A 87 -2.06 16.52 6.52
CA VAL A 87 -3.46 16.10 6.42
C VAL A 87 -4.40 16.99 7.19
N ILE A 88 -4.06 17.41 8.42
CA ILE A 88 -4.96 18.24 9.23
C ILE A 88 -5.30 19.56 8.51
N ARG A 89 -4.36 20.11 7.74
CA ARG A 89 -4.57 21.32 6.92
C ARG A 89 -5.23 21.02 5.58
N ILE A 90 -4.98 19.86 4.98
CA ILE A 90 -5.48 19.50 3.64
C ILE A 90 -6.72 18.61 3.63
N ASN A 91 -7.21 18.12 4.77
CA ASN A 91 -8.29 17.12 4.80
C ASN A 91 -9.59 17.67 4.21
N GLY A 92 -9.85 18.98 4.37
CA GLY A 92 -10.97 19.67 3.72
C GLY A 92 -10.79 19.82 2.19
N GLU A 93 -9.57 19.68 1.68
CA GLU A 93 -9.22 19.80 0.27
C GLU A 93 -9.15 18.44 -0.45
N LEU A 94 -9.07 17.33 0.30
CA LEU A 94 -9.03 15.97 -0.24
C LEU A 94 -10.41 15.56 -0.80
N THR A 95 -10.52 15.61 -2.12
CA THR A 95 -11.70 15.14 -2.84
C THR A 95 -11.85 13.61 -2.76
N PRO A 96 -13.07 13.06 -2.94
CA PRO A 96 -13.27 11.60 -3.05
C PRO A 96 -12.45 10.95 -4.18
N PHE A 97 -12.11 11.71 -5.23
CA PHE A 97 -11.21 11.24 -6.28
C PHE A 97 -9.77 11.09 -5.77
N MET A 98 -9.26 12.10 -5.06
CA MET A 98 -7.92 12.05 -4.46
C MET A 98 -7.77 10.93 -3.45
N ARG A 99 -8.78 10.71 -2.59
CA ARG A 99 -8.75 9.59 -1.62
C ARG A 99 -8.68 8.24 -2.31
N ARG A 100 -9.45 8.04 -3.38
CA ARG A 100 -9.37 6.84 -4.23
C ARG A 100 -7.97 6.63 -4.81
N GLN A 101 -7.32 7.68 -5.30
CA GLN A 101 -5.93 7.59 -5.76
C GLN A 101 -4.97 7.13 -4.66
N ILE A 102 -5.14 7.62 -3.43
CA ILE A 102 -4.31 7.21 -2.28
C ILE A 102 -4.57 5.74 -1.95
N THR A 103 -5.83 5.30 -1.90
CA THR A 103 -6.20 3.89 -1.73
C THR A 103 -5.56 2.99 -2.80
N GLU A 104 -5.57 3.41 -4.07
CA GLU A 104 -4.93 2.69 -5.18
C GLU A 104 -3.41 2.65 -5.07
N ILE A 105 -2.78 3.72 -4.57
CA ILE A 105 -1.34 3.74 -4.28
C ILE A 105 -1.01 2.73 -3.17
N TYR A 106 -1.77 2.73 -2.08
CA TYR A 106 -1.57 1.78 -0.97
C TYR A 106 -1.73 0.34 -1.42
N CYS A 107 -2.77 0.04 -2.21
CA CYS A 107 -2.96 -1.27 -2.82
C CYS A 107 -1.74 -1.67 -3.67
N ARG A 108 -1.29 -0.80 -4.58
CA ARG A 108 -0.13 -1.08 -5.43
C ARG A 108 1.14 -1.29 -4.63
N MET A 109 1.39 -0.50 -3.58
CA MET A 109 2.55 -0.68 -2.70
C MET A 109 2.54 -2.08 -2.08
N LEU A 110 1.41 -2.51 -1.52
CA LEU A 110 1.28 -3.85 -0.91
C LEU A 110 1.52 -5.00 -1.91
N VAL A 111 1.03 -4.85 -3.15
CA VAL A 111 1.20 -5.87 -4.19
C VAL A 111 2.64 -5.94 -4.69
N SER A 112 3.30 -4.79 -4.87
CA SER A 112 4.66 -4.70 -5.43
C SER A 112 5.78 -4.87 -4.41
N SER A 113 5.47 -4.78 -3.11
CA SER A 113 6.47 -4.90 -2.04
C SER A 113 7.14 -6.28 -2.01
N THR A 114 8.38 -6.30 -1.54
CA THR A 114 9.02 -7.51 -1.04
C THR A 114 8.41 -7.91 0.32
N PRO A 115 8.60 -9.16 0.78
CA PRO A 115 8.14 -9.58 2.10
C PRO A 115 8.65 -8.64 3.20
N ASP A 116 9.90 -8.19 3.17
CA ASP A 116 10.48 -7.33 4.20
C ASP A 116 9.84 -5.92 4.25
N GLU A 117 9.38 -5.42 3.11
CA GLU A 117 8.73 -4.10 3.00
C GLU A 117 7.27 -4.11 3.46
N ILE A 118 6.57 -5.25 3.39
CA ILE A 118 5.13 -5.34 3.70
C ILE A 118 4.81 -4.78 5.08
N GLU A 119 5.63 -5.09 6.08
CA GLU A 119 5.35 -4.60 7.44
C GLU A 119 5.49 -3.09 7.55
N ILE A 120 6.45 -2.50 6.83
CA ILE A 120 6.65 -1.06 6.75
C ILE A 120 5.43 -0.40 6.11
N VAL A 121 4.97 -0.94 4.98
CA VAL A 121 3.82 -0.44 4.25
C VAL A 121 2.54 -0.54 5.07
N LEU A 122 2.25 -1.69 5.67
CA LEU A 122 1.06 -1.88 6.49
C LEU A 122 1.05 -0.97 7.71
N ARG A 123 2.18 -0.85 8.42
CA ARG A 123 2.32 0.06 9.57
C ARG A 123 2.11 1.51 9.17
N PHE A 124 2.59 1.90 7.98
CA PHE A 124 2.36 3.23 7.43
C PHE A 124 0.87 3.45 7.13
N ILE A 125 0.22 2.53 6.41
CA ILE A 125 -1.20 2.63 6.05
C ILE A 125 -2.09 2.68 7.30
N GLY A 126 -1.83 1.81 8.28
CA GLY A 126 -2.59 1.75 9.54
C GLY A 126 -2.60 3.09 10.28
N LYS A 127 -1.46 3.80 10.30
CA LYS A 127 -1.33 5.13 10.95
C LYS A 127 -1.77 6.30 10.09
N SER A 128 -1.95 6.08 8.79
CA SER A 128 -2.27 7.17 7.87
C SER A 128 -3.62 7.78 8.20
N ARG A 129 -3.68 9.12 8.09
CA ARG A 129 -4.86 9.94 8.30
C ARG A 129 -5.44 10.48 6.99
N GLN A 130 -4.83 10.14 5.86
CA GLN A 130 -5.23 10.59 4.51
C GLN A 130 -6.52 9.98 4.01
N ILE A 131 -6.80 8.75 4.44
CA ILE A 131 -8.00 8.00 4.08
C ILE A 131 -8.66 7.45 5.36
N THR A 132 -9.96 7.19 5.26
CA THR A 132 -10.77 6.61 6.35
C THR A 132 -10.40 5.15 6.59
N GLU A 133 -10.77 4.60 7.75
CA GLU A 133 -10.59 3.17 8.03
C GLU A 133 -11.27 2.28 6.98
N GLN A 134 -12.47 2.65 6.52
CA GLN A 134 -13.16 1.93 5.44
C GLN A 134 -12.35 1.91 4.14
N GLU A 135 -11.73 3.04 3.78
CA GLU A 135 -10.88 3.13 2.59
C GLU A 135 -9.57 2.34 2.75
N LYS A 136 -9.03 2.21 3.97
CA LYS A 136 -7.91 1.30 4.26
C LYS A 136 -8.32 -0.16 4.05
N GLN A 137 -9.50 -0.56 4.54
CA GLN A 137 -10.04 -1.91 4.31
C GLN A 137 -10.16 -2.21 2.82
N VAL A 138 -10.64 -1.25 2.02
CA VAL A 138 -10.70 -1.39 0.56
C VAL A 138 -9.32 -1.62 -0.04
N ALA A 139 -8.29 -0.89 0.40
CA ALA A 139 -6.92 -1.11 -0.07
C ALA A 139 -6.40 -2.52 0.28
N PHE A 140 -6.61 -2.97 1.51
CA PHE A 140 -6.18 -4.30 1.96
C PHE A 140 -6.86 -5.42 1.18
N LYS A 141 -8.18 -5.35 1.05
CA LYS A 141 -8.98 -6.33 0.30
C LYS A 141 -8.60 -6.37 -1.18
N ALA A 142 -8.41 -5.21 -1.80
CA ALA A 142 -7.98 -5.12 -3.20
C ALA A 142 -6.58 -5.71 -3.41
N ALA A 143 -5.63 -5.44 -2.49
CA ALA A 143 -4.28 -5.99 -2.56
C ALA A 143 -4.28 -7.52 -2.43
N LEU A 144 -5.02 -8.06 -1.45
CA LEU A 144 -5.17 -9.51 -1.26
C LEU A 144 -5.79 -10.17 -2.49
N THR A 145 -6.87 -9.59 -3.03
CA THR A 145 -7.53 -10.09 -4.26
C THR A 145 -6.54 -10.12 -5.43
N CYS A 146 -5.79 -9.03 -5.65
CA CYS A 146 -4.81 -8.96 -6.73
C CYS A 146 -3.69 -10.02 -6.59
N LEU A 147 -3.20 -10.24 -5.37
CA LEU A 147 -2.17 -11.24 -5.10
C LEU A 147 -2.69 -12.67 -5.33
N VAL A 148 -3.95 -12.95 -4.95
CA VAL A 148 -4.61 -14.24 -5.22
C VAL A 148 -4.79 -14.46 -6.71
N ASP A 149 -5.35 -13.49 -7.42
CA ASP A 149 -5.60 -13.58 -8.86
C ASP A 149 -4.30 -13.82 -9.63
N GLU A 150 -3.22 -13.14 -9.24
CA GLU A 150 -1.91 -13.39 -9.85
C GLU A 150 -1.36 -14.76 -9.46
N GLY A 151 -1.49 -15.18 -8.19
CA GLY A 151 -1.11 -16.52 -7.75
C GLY A 151 -1.82 -17.63 -8.54
N VAL A 152 -3.13 -17.51 -8.77
CA VAL A 152 -3.93 -18.44 -9.59
C VAL A 152 -3.43 -18.48 -11.03
N LYS A 153 -3.15 -17.33 -11.64
CA LYS A 153 -2.62 -17.25 -13.01
C LYS A 153 -1.25 -17.90 -13.12
N GLN A 154 -0.41 -17.77 -12.10
CA GLN A 154 0.93 -18.38 -12.08
C GLN A 154 0.84 -19.90 -11.90
N ASP A 155 -0.04 -20.39 -11.02
CA ASP A 155 -0.30 -21.82 -10.82
C ASP A 155 -0.76 -22.50 -12.12
N GLN A 156 -1.69 -21.87 -12.85
CA GLN A 156 -2.21 -22.39 -14.13
C GLN A 156 -1.16 -22.48 -15.25
N LYS A 157 -0.05 -21.74 -15.17
CA LYS A 157 0.99 -21.73 -16.20
C LYS A 157 1.93 -22.93 -16.14
N ASN A 158 1.82 -23.83 -15.15
CA ASN A 158 2.51 -25.13 -15.04
C ASN A 158 4.05 -25.14 -15.15
N ASN A 159 4.73 -24.00 -15.25
CA ASN A 159 6.19 -23.94 -15.23
C ASN A 159 6.69 -23.74 -13.80
N ILE A 160 6.93 -24.87 -13.13
CA ILE A 160 7.54 -25.00 -11.79
C ILE A 160 8.92 -24.31 -11.69
N GLU A 161 9.51 -23.89 -12.83
CA GLU A 161 10.84 -23.29 -12.92
C GLU A 161 10.93 -21.84 -12.40
N GLU A 162 9.82 -21.09 -12.28
CA GLU A 162 9.81 -19.76 -11.63
C GLU A 162 9.17 -19.80 -10.23
N CYS A 163 9.71 -20.66 -9.37
CA CYS A 163 9.30 -20.78 -7.96
C CYS A 163 9.45 -19.45 -7.18
N SER A 164 10.28 -18.51 -7.63
CA SER A 164 10.57 -17.26 -6.91
C SER A 164 9.40 -16.27 -6.91
N GLU A 165 8.74 -16.03 -8.05
CA GLU A 165 7.63 -15.07 -8.12
C GLU A 165 6.39 -15.60 -7.41
N PHE A 166 6.07 -16.88 -7.63
CA PHE A 166 4.98 -17.52 -6.90
C PHE A 166 5.24 -17.50 -5.39
N SER A 167 6.43 -17.91 -4.95
CA SER A 167 6.82 -17.86 -3.53
C SER A 167 6.72 -16.45 -2.95
N ARG A 168 7.15 -15.41 -3.70
CA ARG A 168 7.01 -14.01 -3.29
C ARG A 168 5.55 -13.62 -3.09
N LEU A 169 4.66 -13.95 -4.04
CA LEU A 169 3.23 -13.66 -3.93
C LEU A 169 2.61 -14.30 -2.68
N ILE A 170 2.96 -15.56 -2.40
CA ILE A 170 2.44 -16.28 -1.24
C ILE A 170 3.00 -15.73 0.07
N SER A 171 4.31 -15.49 0.14
CA SER A 171 4.95 -14.88 1.30
C SER A 171 4.32 -13.53 1.62
N ASN A 172 4.05 -12.73 0.59
CA ASN A 172 3.35 -11.45 0.72
C ASN A 172 1.93 -11.62 1.25
N LEU A 173 1.13 -12.52 0.68
CA LEU A 173 -0.22 -12.82 1.14
C LEU A 173 -0.24 -13.22 2.62
N VAL A 174 0.58 -14.20 3.00
CA VAL A 174 0.68 -14.69 4.38
C VAL A 174 1.09 -13.56 5.32
N LYS A 175 2.10 -12.78 4.96
CA LYS A 175 2.59 -11.69 5.81
C LYS A 175 1.56 -10.58 5.98
N ILE A 176 0.81 -10.22 4.93
CA ILE A 176 -0.30 -9.27 5.04
C ILE A 176 -1.35 -9.78 6.03
N VAL A 177 -1.82 -11.01 5.85
CA VAL A 177 -2.84 -11.61 6.73
C VAL A 177 -2.35 -11.65 8.19
N LEU A 178 -1.11 -12.06 8.43
CA LEU A 178 -0.53 -12.13 9.77
C LEU A 178 -0.42 -10.76 10.44
N VAL A 179 0.04 -9.74 9.71
CA VAL A 179 0.18 -8.38 10.25
C VAL A 179 -1.19 -7.75 10.50
N LEU A 180 -2.13 -7.85 9.56
CA LEU A 180 -3.49 -7.34 9.77
C LEU A 180 -4.14 -7.99 11.00
N ARG A 181 -3.98 -9.31 11.16
CA ARG A 181 -4.52 -10.02 12.33
C ARG A 181 -3.90 -9.55 13.65
N ARG A 182 -2.58 -9.36 13.68
CA ARG A 182 -1.90 -8.86 14.89
C ARG A 182 -2.41 -7.49 15.33
N ASN A 183 -2.95 -6.71 14.40
CA ASN A 183 -3.44 -5.35 14.64
C ASN A 183 -4.96 -5.25 14.48
N ASP A 184 -5.72 -6.35 14.52
CA ASP A 184 -7.18 -6.38 14.28
C ASP A 184 -7.93 -5.40 15.21
N GLU A 185 -7.63 -5.45 16.50
CA GLU A 185 -8.24 -4.55 17.50
C GLU A 185 -7.92 -3.07 17.25
N GLU A 186 -6.75 -2.77 16.65
CA GLU A 186 -6.31 -1.39 16.40
C GLU A 186 -6.82 -0.86 15.05
N TRP A 187 -6.90 -1.71 14.02
CA TRP A 187 -7.18 -1.31 12.63
C TRP A 187 -8.58 -1.67 12.15
N ASN A 188 -9.41 -2.28 13.00
CA ASN A 188 -10.83 -2.58 12.76
C ASN A 188 -11.06 -3.24 11.39
N VAL A 189 -10.43 -4.40 11.18
CA VAL A 189 -10.41 -5.11 9.90
C VAL A 189 -11.58 -6.07 9.80
N ASP A 190 -12.36 -5.98 8.73
CA ASP A 190 -13.46 -6.92 8.48
C ASP A 190 -12.90 -8.22 7.87
N PHE A 191 -12.74 -9.23 8.74
CA PHE A 191 -12.00 -10.46 8.45
C PHE A 191 -12.73 -11.47 7.56
N LEU A 192 -14.03 -11.33 7.31
CA LEU A 192 -14.82 -12.38 6.64
C LEU A 192 -14.34 -12.67 5.20
N GLU A 193 -13.96 -11.64 4.44
CA GLU A 193 -13.42 -11.79 3.08
C GLU A 193 -11.95 -12.21 3.07
N ILE A 194 -11.18 -11.79 4.08
CA ILE A 194 -9.78 -12.21 4.27
C ILE A 194 -9.72 -13.71 4.58
N GLU A 195 -10.69 -14.22 5.33
CA GLU A 195 -10.84 -15.64 5.65
C GLU A 195 -11.16 -16.46 4.40
N LEU A 196 -12.04 -15.99 3.51
CA LEU A 196 -12.33 -16.66 2.23
C LEU A 196 -11.12 -16.69 1.30
N VAL A 197 -10.38 -15.58 1.19
CA VAL A 197 -9.11 -15.53 0.46
C VAL A 197 -8.12 -16.54 1.06
N SER A 198 -8.05 -16.62 2.38
CA SER A 198 -7.20 -17.56 3.11
C SER A 198 -7.60 -19.02 2.84
N VAL A 199 -8.90 -19.33 2.71
CA VAL A 199 -9.41 -20.66 2.32
C VAL A 199 -9.05 -21.00 0.87
N VAL A 200 -9.20 -20.05 -0.06
CA VAL A 200 -8.86 -20.27 -1.48
C VAL A 200 -7.35 -20.48 -1.63
N VAL A 201 -6.55 -19.65 -0.96
CA VAL A 201 -5.09 -19.76 -0.87
C VAL A 201 -4.70 -21.10 -0.26
N TYR A 202 -5.32 -21.54 0.83
CA TYR A 202 -5.07 -22.86 1.42
C TYR A 202 -5.28 -24.01 0.41
N ASN A 203 -6.38 -23.98 -0.33
CA ASN A 203 -6.75 -25.05 -1.28
C ASN A 203 -5.86 -25.08 -2.52
N ILE A 204 -5.43 -23.92 -3.02
CA ILE A 204 -4.48 -23.83 -4.14
C ILE A 204 -3.10 -24.34 -3.69
N LEU A 205 -2.68 -23.98 -2.47
CA LEU A 205 -1.32 -24.19 -1.99
C LEU A 205 -1.04 -25.56 -1.37
N GLN A 206 -2.06 -26.33 -0.98
CA GLN A 206 -1.89 -27.74 -0.59
C GLN A 206 -1.21 -28.59 -1.69
N ARG A 207 -1.28 -28.15 -2.94
CA ARG A 207 -0.69 -28.85 -4.09
C ARG A 207 0.83 -28.65 -4.21
N ASN A 208 1.44 -27.80 -3.38
CA ASN A 208 2.88 -27.51 -3.41
C ASN A 208 3.58 -27.82 -2.06
N PRO A 209 4.55 -28.76 -2.02
CA PRO A 209 5.18 -29.24 -0.77
C PRO A 209 5.91 -28.17 0.06
N PHE A 210 6.56 -27.20 -0.59
CA PHE A 210 7.29 -26.13 0.09
C PHE A 210 6.33 -25.21 0.86
N ILE A 211 5.16 -24.99 0.30
CA ILE A 211 4.16 -24.06 0.82
C ILE A 211 3.30 -24.71 1.89
N ALA A 212 3.08 -26.03 1.80
CA ALA A 212 2.49 -26.80 2.88
C ALA A 212 3.24 -26.62 4.21
N GLN A 213 4.56 -26.41 4.18
CA GLN A 213 5.34 -26.16 5.39
C GLN A 213 5.04 -24.78 6.00
N GLU A 214 5.07 -23.69 5.23
CA GLU A 214 4.71 -22.36 5.74
C GLU A 214 3.24 -22.30 6.19
N LEU A 215 2.33 -22.87 5.42
CA LEU A 215 0.92 -22.94 5.79
C LEU A 215 0.67 -23.80 7.03
N SER A 216 1.46 -24.86 7.26
CA SER A 216 1.30 -25.69 8.47
C SER A 216 1.58 -24.88 9.74
N THR A 217 2.54 -23.95 9.70
CA THR A 217 2.86 -23.07 10.84
C THR A 217 1.72 -22.13 11.24
N ILE A 218 0.80 -21.86 10.32
CA ILE A 218 -0.37 -21.01 10.55
C ILE A 218 -1.69 -21.80 10.45
N SER A 219 -1.64 -23.13 10.35
CA SER A 219 -2.82 -23.95 10.04
C SER A 219 -3.83 -24.01 11.19
N ASP A 220 -3.37 -23.98 12.43
CA ASP A 220 -4.21 -23.92 13.64
C ASP A 220 -5.04 -22.63 13.70
N ILE A 221 -4.60 -21.62 12.97
CA ILE A 221 -5.24 -20.32 12.90
C ILE A 221 -6.36 -20.32 11.83
N TRP A 222 -6.14 -21.02 10.71
CA TRP A 222 -6.98 -20.93 9.51
C TRP A 222 -8.03 -22.04 9.46
N LYS A 223 -7.70 -23.27 9.90
CA LYS A 223 -8.61 -24.42 9.86
C LYS A 223 -9.92 -24.22 10.64
N PRO A 224 -9.92 -23.74 11.90
CA PRO A 224 -11.17 -23.58 12.65
C PRO A 224 -12.09 -22.52 12.04
N ARG A 225 -11.52 -21.46 11.45
CA ARG A 225 -12.27 -20.34 10.87
C ARG A 225 -12.79 -20.64 9.46
N ALA A 226 -11.99 -21.33 8.63
CA ALA A 226 -12.46 -21.89 7.38
C ALA A 226 -13.69 -22.79 7.62
N GLN A 227 -13.63 -23.60 8.67
CA GLN A 227 -14.73 -24.48 9.06
C GLN A 227 -15.97 -23.71 9.53
N SER A 228 -15.81 -22.63 10.31
CA SER A 228 -16.95 -21.79 10.70
C SER A 228 -17.59 -21.09 9.50
N VAL A 229 -16.79 -20.56 8.57
CA VAL A 229 -17.29 -19.88 7.36
C VAL A 229 -18.00 -20.86 6.42
N LEU A 230 -17.43 -22.04 6.18
CA LEU A 230 -18.05 -23.09 5.36
C LEU A 230 -19.36 -23.60 5.97
N SER A 231 -19.39 -23.74 7.30
CA SER A 231 -20.61 -24.15 8.03
C SER A 231 -21.70 -23.07 8.00
N ALA A 232 -21.32 -21.79 7.98
CA ALA A 232 -22.26 -20.66 7.95
C ALA A 232 -22.86 -20.40 6.56
N HIS A 233 -22.12 -20.67 5.48
CA HIS A 233 -22.57 -20.35 4.12
C HIS A 233 -23.19 -21.52 3.34
N ASN A 234 -22.76 -22.76 3.53
CA ASN A 234 -23.18 -23.88 2.68
C ASN A 234 -23.65 -25.12 3.43
N GLY A 235 -23.64 -25.14 4.77
CA GLY A 235 -23.93 -26.35 5.55
C GLY A 235 -22.98 -27.53 5.27
N LEU A 236 -21.86 -27.26 4.56
CA LEU A 236 -20.84 -28.24 4.24
C LEU A 236 -19.94 -28.47 5.46
N SER A 237 -19.60 -29.73 5.70
CA SER A 237 -18.60 -30.07 6.70
C SER A 237 -17.22 -29.85 6.09
N ALA A 238 -16.25 -29.44 6.89
CA ALA A 238 -14.88 -29.30 6.40
C ALA A 238 -14.34 -30.63 5.82
N VAL A 239 -14.83 -31.78 6.29
CA VAL A 239 -14.39 -33.09 5.81
C VAL A 239 -14.54 -33.22 4.29
N ASP A 240 -15.52 -32.55 3.69
CA ASP A 240 -15.77 -32.56 2.24
C ASP A 240 -14.84 -31.62 1.43
N PHE A 241 -14.06 -30.78 2.12
CA PHE A 241 -13.16 -29.78 1.52
C PHE A 241 -11.67 -30.10 1.73
N TRP A 242 -11.32 -30.91 2.75
CA TRP A 242 -9.92 -31.23 3.11
C TRP A 242 -9.49 -32.66 2.73
N TYR A 243 -10.35 -33.43 2.04
CA TYR A 243 -10.09 -34.75 1.46
C TYR A 243 -10.42 -34.75 -0.04
#